data_AF-A0A3C1FR25-F1
#
_entry.id   AF-A0A3C1FR25-F1
#
_cell.length_a   1.000
_cell.length_b   1.000
_cell.length_c   1.000
_cell.angle_alpha   90.00
_cell.angle_beta   90.00
_cell.angle_gamma   90.00
#
_symmetry.space_group_name_H-M   'P 1'
#
loop_
_entity.id
_entity.type
_entity.pdbx_description
1 polymer ?
#
loop_
_entity_poly.entity_id
_entity_poly.type
_entity_poly.pdbx_seq_one_letter_code
_entity_poly.pdbx_strand_id
1 'polypeptide(L)'
;MEALREKLHAGAQTLLAPFINFLVRFAITPNQISVAGLLINFITAWLIVAQLPVAAGILYGVAGLFDLMDGALARKTGQAHPFGAFLDSTLDRVSEGVVFAAIAY
;
A
#
# COMPACT_ATOMS: atom_id res chain seq x y z
N MET A 1 6.11 -23.05 -12.50
CA MET A 1 5.99 -21.58 -12.34
C MET A 1 4.69 -21.22 -11.61
N GLU A 2 3.52 -21.75 -12.00
CA GLU A 2 2.23 -21.51 -11.31
C GLU A 2 2.21 -21.96 -9.83
N ALA A 3 2.69 -23.17 -9.54
CA ALA A 3 2.76 -23.68 -8.16
C ALA A 3 3.66 -22.83 -7.22
N LEU A 4 4.62 -22.07 -7.76
CA LEU A 4 5.44 -21.14 -6.98
C LEU A 4 4.68 -19.84 -6.70
N ARG A 5 3.95 -19.31 -7.69
CA ARG A 5 3.10 -18.12 -7.53
C ARG A 5 1.98 -18.34 -6.52
N GLU A 6 1.30 -19.48 -6.59
CA GLU A 6 0.26 -19.84 -5.62
C GLU A 6 0.80 -19.92 -4.19
N LYS A 7 1.96 -20.56 -3.99
CA LYS A 7 2.62 -20.62 -2.68
C LYS A 7 3.03 -19.26 -2.15
N LEU A 8 3.53 -18.38 -3.03
CA LEU A 8 3.88 -17.00 -2.66
C LEU A 8 2.64 -16.18 -2.27
N HIS A 9 1.54 -16.28 -3.03
CA HIS A 9 0.29 -15.61 -2.69
C HIS A 9 -0.30 -16.13 -1.36
N ALA A 10 -0.33 -17.44 -1.15
CA ALA A 10 -0.81 -18.04 0.09
C ALA A 10 0.07 -17.65 1.29
N GLY A 11 1.40 -17.62 1.11
CA GLY A 11 2.35 -17.18 2.13
C GLY A 11 2.15 -15.70 2.50
N ALA A 12 2.04 -14.81 1.51
CA ALA A 12 1.80 -13.39 1.72
C ALA A 12 0.46 -13.14 2.45
N GLN A 13 -0.61 -13.83 2.05
CA GLN A 13 -1.91 -13.72 2.74
C GLN A 13 -1.84 -14.19 4.20
N THR A 14 -1.07 -15.24 4.48
CA THR A 14 -0.89 -15.75 5.85
C THR A 14 -0.09 -14.76 6.72
N LEU A 15 0.94 -14.13 6.15
CA LEU A 15 1.75 -13.12 6.83
C LEU A 15 0.97 -11.82 7.10
N LEU A 16 0.10 -11.41 6.17
CA LEU A 16 -0.72 -10.21 6.32
C LEU A 16 -1.96 -10.44 7.21
N ALA A 17 -2.44 -11.68 7.35
CA ALA A 17 -3.63 -12.03 8.12
C ALA A 17 -3.72 -11.38 9.52
N PRO A 18 -2.69 -11.38 10.39
CA PRO A 18 -2.76 -10.73 11.70
C PRO A 18 -2.99 -9.22 11.59
N PHE A 19 -2.33 -8.55 10.65
CA PHE A 19 -2.49 -7.12 10.41
C PHE A 19 -3.89 -6.81 9.90
N ILE A 20 -4.39 -7.58 8.92
CA ILE A 20 -5.75 -7.41 8.42
C ILE A 20 -6.79 -7.65 9.52
N ASN A 21 -6.62 -8.68 10.35
CA ASN A 21 -7.49 -8.94 11.51
C ASN A 21 -7.52 -7.77 12.49
N PHE A 22 -6.35 -7.18 12.76
CA PHE A 22 -6.24 -5.98 13.58
C PHE A 22 -7.03 -4.82 12.97
N LEU A 23 -6.84 -4.51 11.68
CA LEU A 23 -7.57 -3.44 11.01
C LEU A 23 -9.10 -3.62 11.06
N VAL A 24 -9.57 -4.86 10.85
CA VAL A 24 -11.00 -5.20 10.98
C VAL A 24 -11.51 -4.93 12.40
N ARG A 25 -10.74 -5.30 13.43
CA ARG A 25 -11.12 -5.09 14.83
C ARG A 25 -11.29 -3.61 15.18
N PHE A 26 -10.51 -2.73 14.56
CA PHE A 26 -10.60 -1.28 14.75
C PHE A 26 -11.54 -0.58 13.77
N ALA A 27 -12.31 -1.35 12.97
CA ALA A 27 -13.21 -0.81 11.95
C ALA A 27 -12.52 0.15 10.96
N ILE A 28 -11.24 -0.08 10.68
CA ILE A 28 -10.50 0.68 9.68
C ILE A 28 -11.01 0.28 8.29
N THR A 29 -11.23 1.25 7.42
CA THR A 29 -11.72 1.01 6.05
C THR A 29 -10.55 0.87 5.06
N PRO A 30 -10.74 0.17 3.93
CA PRO A 30 -9.72 0.07 2.88
C PRO A 30 -9.23 1.45 2.41
N ASN A 31 -10.16 2.38 2.18
CA ASN A 31 -9.81 3.73 1.72
C ASN A 31 -8.93 4.51 2.72
N GLN A 32 -9.08 4.26 4.04
CA GLN A 32 -8.20 4.86 5.04
C GLN A 32 -6.76 4.34 4.92
N ILE A 33 -6.60 3.06 4.57
CA ILE A 33 -5.28 2.45 4.33
C ILE A 33 -4.65 3.03 3.06
N SER A 34 -5.39 3.17 1.96
CA SER A 34 -4.88 3.77 0.72
C SER A 34 -4.44 5.23 0.94
N VAL A 35 -5.23 6.02 1.68
CA VAL A 35 -4.85 7.39 2.06
C VAL A 35 -3.61 7.43 2.95
N ALA A 36 -3.48 6.50 3.91
CA ALA A 36 -2.27 6.39 4.72
C ALA A 36 -1.04 6.05 3.87
N GLY A 37 -1.17 5.14 2.90
CA GLY A 37 -0.11 4.81 1.94
C GLY A 37 0.33 6.04 1.13
N LEU A 38 -0.61 6.85 0.65
CA LEU A 38 -0.31 8.12 -0.03
C LEU A 38 0.47 9.08 0.87
N LEU A 39 0.07 9.26 2.14
CA LEU A 39 0.78 10.11 3.08
C LEU A 39 2.22 9.63 3.34
N ILE A 40 2.42 8.31 3.44
CA ILE A 40 3.76 7.72 3.54
C ILE A 40 4.58 8.05 2.30
N ASN A 41 4.00 8.01 1.10
CA ASN A 41 4.70 8.37 -0.13
C ASN A 41 5.08 9.85 -0.23
N PHE A 42 4.31 10.77 0.37
CA PHE A 42 4.74 12.16 0.52
C PHE A 42 5.99 12.27 1.42
N ILE A 43 6.05 11.50 2.51
CA ILE A 43 7.24 11.46 3.38
C ILE A 43 8.42 10.83 2.63
N THR A 44 8.18 9.76 1.87
CA THR A 44 9.19 9.14 0.99
C THR A 44 9.77 10.15 0.00
N ALA A 45 8.92 10.91 -0.69
CA ALA A 45 9.34 11.97 -1.61
C ALA A 45 10.17 13.04 -0.89
N TRP A 46 9.76 13.46 0.31
CA TRP A 46 10.55 14.39 1.11
C TRP A 46 11.94 13.82 1.48
N LEU A 47 12.03 12.54 1.85
CA LEU A 47 13.31 11.88 2.16
C LEU A 47 14.23 11.79 0.93
N ILE A 48 13.67 11.62 -0.27
CA ILE A 48 14.43 11.65 -1.54
C ILE A 48 15.07 13.03 -1.71
N VAL A 49 14.27 14.10 -1.61
CA VAL A 49 14.76 15.47 -1.74
C VAL A 49 15.78 15.81 -0.64
N ALA A 50 15.61 15.25 0.57
CA ALA A 50 16.53 15.40 1.69
C ALA A 50 17.85 14.59 1.53
N GLN A 51 18.10 13.96 0.39
CA GLN A 51 19.30 13.16 0.10
C GLN A 51 19.46 11.95 1.04
N LEU A 52 18.34 11.34 1.45
CA LEU A 52 18.29 10.13 2.28
C LEU A 52 17.70 8.94 1.52
N PRO A 53 18.30 8.51 0.39
CA PRO A 53 17.69 7.54 -0.53
C PRO A 53 17.48 6.15 0.08
N VAL A 54 18.32 5.73 1.02
CA VAL A 54 18.15 4.43 1.71
C VAL A 54 16.91 4.44 2.59
N ALA A 55 16.71 5.51 3.37
CA ALA A 55 15.52 5.66 4.21
C ALA A 55 14.26 5.79 3.35
N ALA A 56 14.34 6.54 2.23
CA ALA A 56 13.26 6.64 1.27
C ALA A 56 12.90 5.28 0.66
N GLY A 57 13.88 4.49 0.23
CA GLY A 57 13.64 3.15 -0.33
C GLY A 57 12.97 2.20 0.65
N ILE A 58 13.39 2.22 1.92
CA ILE A 58 12.74 1.44 2.99
C ILE A 58 11.29 1.91 3.16
N LEU A 59 11.06 3.22 3.25
CA LEU A 59 9.73 3.78 3.48
C LEU A 59 8.79 3.55 2.28
N TYR A 60 9.30 3.61 1.06
CA TYR A 60 8.58 3.25 -0.16
C TYR A 60 8.15 1.78 -0.14
N GLY A 61 9.05 0.88 0.29
CA GLY A 61 8.71 -0.53 0.50
C GLY A 61 7.61 -0.73 1.54
N VAL A 62 7.64 0.05 2.63
CA VAL A 62 6.56 0.06 3.63
C VAL A 62 5.25 0.57 3.04
N ALA A 63 5.26 1.64 2.23
CA ALA A 63 4.06 2.13 1.55
C ALA A 63 3.43 1.05 0.65
N GLY A 64 4.25 0.26 -0.06
CA GLY A 64 3.77 -0.88 -0.86
C GLY A 64 3.07 -1.97 -0.04
N LEU A 65 3.36 -2.09 1.26
CA LEU A 65 2.60 -3.00 2.13
C LEU A 65 1.18 -2.51 2.40
N PHE A 66 0.95 -1.19 2.41
CA PHE A 66 -0.38 -0.61 2.64
C PHE A 66 -1.32 -0.91 1.46
N ASP A 67 -0.81 -0.82 0.23
CA ASP A 67 -1.51 -1.22 -1.01
C ASP A 67 -1.87 -2.72 -1.03
N LEU A 68 -0.97 -3.58 -0.55
CA LEU A 68 -1.32 -5.01 -0.38
C LEU A 68 -2.42 -5.21 0.68
N MET A 69 -2.44 -4.36 1.70
CA MET A 69 -3.33 -4.47 2.85
C MET A 69 -4.74 -3.92 2.56
N ASP A 70 -4.90 -2.82 1.84
CA ASP A 70 -6.22 -2.27 1.53
C ASP A 70 -7.05 -3.21 0.65
N GLY A 71 -6.45 -3.83 -0.37
CA GLY A 71 -7.12 -4.78 -1.25
C GLY A 71 -7.47 -6.06 -0.51
N ALA A 72 -6.59 -6.52 0.39
CA ALA A 72 -6.87 -7.67 1.25
C ALA A 72 -8.00 -7.37 2.25
N LEU A 73 -8.02 -6.17 2.82
CA LEU A 73 -9.04 -5.71 3.75
C LEU A 73 -10.40 -5.54 3.05
N ALA A 74 -10.42 -4.96 1.84
CA ALA A 74 -11.62 -4.79 1.03
C ALA A 74 -12.28 -6.14 0.72
N ARG A 75 -11.49 -7.13 0.30
CA ARG A 75 -11.99 -8.50 0.05
C ARG A 75 -12.53 -9.15 1.32
N LYS A 76 -11.81 -9.02 2.44
CA LYS A 76 -12.21 -9.66 3.70
C LYS A 76 -13.46 -9.05 4.33
N THR A 77 -13.62 -7.73 4.21
CA THR A 77 -14.75 -6.99 4.82
C THR A 77 -15.95 -6.87 3.89
N GLY A 78 -15.90 -7.43 2.68
CA GLY A 78 -16.96 -7.27 1.68
C GLY A 78 -17.09 -5.85 1.14
N GLN A 79 -16.06 -5.01 1.31
CA GLN A 79 -16.03 -3.62 0.86
C GLN A 79 -15.35 -3.45 -0.51
N ALA A 80 -15.18 -4.53 -1.28
CA ALA A 80 -14.69 -4.45 -2.65
C ALA A 80 -15.80 -3.91 -3.57
N HIS A 81 -15.66 -2.68 -4.06
CA HIS A 81 -16.65 -2.00 -4.90
C HIS A 81 -15.96 -1.10 -5.95
N PRO A 82 -16.63 -0.78 -7.08
CA PRO A 82 -16.00 -0.07 -8.20
C PRO A 82 -15.40 1.30 -7.83
N PHE A 83 -16.07 2.04 -6.93
CA PHE A 83 -15.56 3.33 -6.46
C PHE A 83 -14.25 3.18 -5.68
N GLY A 84 -14.16 2.18 -4.79
CA GLY A 84 -12.93 1.88 -4.04
C GLY A 84 -11.77 1.57 -4.98
N ALA A 85 -12.00 0.74 -6.01
CA ALA A 85 -10.97 0.41 -7.01
C ALA A 85 -10.54 1.65 -7.84
N PHE A 86 -11.47 2.55 -8.17
CA PHE A 86 -11.15 3.81 -8.82
C PHE A 86 -10.32 4.73 -7.91
N LEU A 87 -10.69 4.85 -6.63
CA LEU A 87 -9.94 5.66 -5.67
C LEU A 87 -8.52 5.11 -5.50
N ASP A 88 -8.38 3.82 -5.25
CA ASP A 88 -7.12 3.10 -5.09
C ASP A 88 -6.16 3.37 -6.25
N SER A 89 -6.59 3.02 -7.48
CA SER A 89 -5.81 3.30 -8.70
C SER A 89 -5.47 4.77 -8.90
N THR A 90 -6.34 5.69 -8.50
CA THR A 90 -6.07 7.13 -8.58
C THR A 90 -4.97 7.53 -7.59
N LEU A 91 -5.07 7.07 -6.33
CA LEU A 91 -4.08 7.38 -5.29
C LEU A 91 -2.72 6.75 -5.60
N ASP A 92 -2.68 5.59 -6.25
CA ASP A 92 -1.46 4.98 -6.77
C ASP A 92 -0.76 5.88 -7.79
N ARG A 93 -1.51 6.39 -8.77
CA ARG A 93 -0.92 7.28 -9.78
C ARG A 93 -0.38 8.57 -9.17
N VAL A 94 -1.09 9.12 -8.18
CA VAL A 94 -0.62 10.29 -7.43
C VAL A 94 0.64 9.94 -6.63
N SER A 95 0.65 8.80 -5.94
CA SER A 95 1.79 8.32 -5.14
C SER A 95 3.04 8.13 -5.99
N GLU A 96 2.93 7.38 -7.09
CA GLU A 96 4.02 7.18 -8.05
C GLU A 96 4.50 8.51 -8.64
N GLY A 97 3.56 9.39 -9.04
CA GLY A 97 3.87 10.69 -9.60
C GLY A 97 4.67 11.58 -8.63
N VAL A 98 4.28 11.61 -7.35
CA VAL A 98 4.98 12.37 -6.30
C VAL A 98 6.39 11.85 -6.06
N VAL A 99 6.56 10.52 -5.96
CA VAL A 99 7.88 9.90 -5.75
C VAL A 99 8.78 10.11 -6.97
N PHE A 100 8.28 9.91 -8.19
CA PHE A 100 9.06 10.13 -9.40
C PHE A 100 9.42 11.61 -9.61
N ALA A 101 8.51 12.53 -9.29
CA ALA A 101 8.82 13.96 -9.32
C ALA A 101 9.95 14.31 -8.35
N ALA A 102 9.95 13.73 -7.15
CA ALA A 102 11.03 13.94 -6.17
C ALA A 102 12.37 13.34 -6.62
N ILE A 103 12.37 12.21 -7.33
CA ILE A 103 13.60 11.62 -7.91
C ILE A 103 14.13 12.47 -9.06
N ALA A 104 13.25 13.08 -9.86
CA ALA A 104 13.60 13.87 -11.02
C ALA A 104 14.06 15.30 -10.69
N TYR A 105 13.74 15.79 -9.49
CA TYR A 105 14.12 17.12 -8.98
C TYR A 105 15.56 17.15 -8.46
#